data_AF-A0A2T3M3Y7-F1
#
_entry.id   AF-A0A2T3M3Y7-F1
#
_cell.length_a   1.000
_cell.length_b   1.000
_cell.length_c   1.000
_cell.angle_alpha   90.00
_cell.angle_beta   90.00
_cell.angle_gamma   90.00
#
_symmetry.space_group_name_H-M   'P 1'
#
loop_
_entity.id
_entity.type
_entity.pdbx_description
1 polymer ?
#
loop_
_entity_poly.entity_id
_entity_poly.type
_entity_poly.pdbx_seq_one_letter_code
_entity_poly.pdbx_strand_id
1 'polypeptide(L)'
;MLLRFTLLLLLFLTGCSDTKTTSWTRSINQLCENKPNCVSTIEKREQFSVKPFLLTAKGEHSWEEIKQVALQLPGAKIADQSDHYLHIEATSKVFRFIDDFEVEKKAEQLQVRS
;
A
#
# COMPACT_ATOMS: atom_id res chain seq x y z
N MET A 1 -14.24 -48.09 10.20
CA MET A 1 -14.70 -46.85 10.87
C MET A 1 -13.78 -45.65 10.59
N LEU A 2 -12.45 -45.84 10.51
CA LEU A 2 -11.51 -44.76 10.18
C LEU A 2 -11.69 -44.15 8.77
N LEU A 3 -12.05 -44.94 7.76
CA LEU A 3 -12.22 -44.47 6.37
C LEU A 3 -13.38 -43.45 6.21
N ARG A 4 -14.38 -43.51 7.08
CA ARG A 4 -15.52 -42.57 7.09
C ARG A 4 -15.16 -41.23 7.74
N PHE A 5 -14.21 -41.22 8.68
CA PHE A 5 -13.71 -39.99 9.31
C PHE A 5 -12.82 -39.18 8.37
N THR A 6 -12.09 -39.84 7.48
CA THR A 6 -11.20 -39.19 6.50
C THR A 6 -11.96 -38.39 5.45
N LEU A 7 -13.18 -38.82 5.08
CA LEU A 7 -14.01 -38.15 4.07
C LEU A 7 -14.69 -36.87 4.59
N LEU A 8 -14.97 -36.80 5.90
CA LEU A 8 -15.58 -35.62 6.55
C LEU A 8 -14.58 -34.46 6.71
N LEU A 9 -13.28 -34.72 6.77
CA LEU A 9 -12.25 -33.68 6.94
C LEU A 9 -11.98 -32.88 5.65
N LEU A 10 -12.24 -33.46 4.48
CA LEU A 10 -12.01 -32.83 3.17
C LEU A 10 -13.09 -31.83 2.76
N LEU A 11 -14.27 -31.88 3.39
CA LEU A 11 -15.41 -30.98 3.11
C LEU A 11 -15.28 -29.59 3.77
N PHE A 12 -14.26 -29.35 4.60
CA PHE A 12 -14.05 -28.07 5.29
C PHE A 12 -13.06 -27.13 4.58
N LEU A 13 -12.50 -27.52 3.43
CA LEU A 13 -11.47 -26.74 2.74
C LEU A 13 -11.98 -25.95 1.52
N THR A 14 -13.29 -25.94 1.25
CA THR A 14 -13.86 -25.09 0.20
C THR A 14 -14.05 -23.66 0.72
N GLY A 15 -12.97 -22.88 0.74
CA GLY A 15 -13.05 -21.43 0.92
C GLY A 15 -13.42 -20.75 -0.39
N CYS A 16 -14.47 -19.93 -0.39
CA CYS A 16 -14.71 -18.99 -1.49
C CYS A 16 -13.60 -17.94 -1.49
N SER A 17 -12.78 -17.91 -2.55
CA SER A 17 -11.94 -16.75 -2.85
C SER A 17 -12.80 -15.73 -3.57
N ASP A 18 -13.19 -14.65 -2.89
CA ASP A 18 -13.87 -13.51 -3.50
C ASP A 18 -12.81 -12.61 -4.14
N THR A 19 -12.64 -12.73 -5.46
CA THR A 19 -11.84 -11.78 -6.24
C THR A 19 -12.65 -10.51 -6.42
N LYS A 20 -12.81 -9.72 -5.36
CA LYS A 20 -13.41 -8.39 -5.47
C LYS A 20 -12.52 -7.54 -6.36
N THR A 21 -12.99 -7.25 -7.57
CA THR A 21 -12.51 -6.12 -8.37
C THR A 21 -13.02 -4.85 -7.72
N THR A 22 -12.46 -4.48 -6.57
CA THR A 22 -12.64 -3.12 -6.04
C THR A 22 -11.94 -2.18 -7.01
N SER A 23 -12.72 -1.29 -7.64
CA SER A 23 -12.15 -0.18 -8.40
C SER A 23 -11.33 0.66 -7.44
N TRP A 24 -10.00 0.51 -7.48
CA TRP A 24 -9.10 1.33 -6.68
C TRP A 24 -9.34 2.81 -7.04
N THR A 25 -9.27 3.67 -6.04
CA THR A 25 -9.40 5.11 -6.21
C THR A 25 -8.28 5.78 -5.43
N ARG A 26 -7.62 6.75 -6.07
CA ARG A 26 -6.59 7.59 -5.45
C ARG A 26 -7.07 8.16 -4.11
N SER A 27 -6.33 7.90 -3.04
CA SER A 27 -6.70 8.23 -1.66
C SER A 27 -5.68 9.12 -0.96
N ILE A 28 -4.63 9.59 -1.65
CA ILE A 28 -3.57 10.45 -1.10
C ILE A 28 -4.07 11.68 -0.32
N ASN A 29 -5.26 12.20 -0.65
CA ASN A 29 -5.90 13.36 0.01
C ASN A 29 -7.00 12.98 1.01
N GLN A 30 -7.15 11.70 1.33
CA GLN A 30 -8.13 11.19 2.29
C GLN A 30 -7.46 10.89 3.63
N LEU A 31 -8.19 11.10 4.73
CA LEU A 31 -7.73 10.72 6.06
C LEU A 31 -7.73 9.19 6.22
N CYS A 32 -7.02 8.67 7.22
CA CYS A 32 -6.99 7.23 7.48
C CYS A 32 -8.31 6.66 8.02
N GLU A 33 -9.20 7.53 8.50
CA GLU A 33 -10.49 7.15 9.07
C GLU A 33 -10.34 6.02 10.11
N ASN A 34 -10.96 4.87 9.85
CA ASN A 34 -11.01 3.69 10.72
C ASN A 34 -10.01 2.59 10.29
N LYS A 35 -9.11 2.85 9.33
CA LYS A 35 -8.09 1.88 8.92
C LYS A 35 -6.98 1.83 9.98
N PRO A 36 -6.81 0.71 10.71
CA PRO A 36 -5.94 0.67 11.89
C PRO A 36 -4.45 0.75 11.56
N ASN A 37 -4.04 0.30 10.37
CA ASN A 37 -2.64 0.29 9.93
C ASN A 37 -2.29 1.46 9.00
N CYS A 38 -3.21 2.40 8.80
CA CYS A 38 -3.02 3.49 7.86
C CYS A 38 -2.25 4.65 8.51
N VAL A 39 -1.32 5.25 7.78
CA VAL A 39 -0.65 6.49 8.13
C VAL A 39 -0.66 7.49 6.97
N SER A 40 -0.68 8.78 7.27
CA SER A 40 -0.63 9.82 6.24
C SER A 40 -0.03 11.14 6.73
N THR A 41 0.59 11.88 5.82
CA THR A 41 1.11 13.23 6.09
C THR A 41 0.02 14.28 6.30
N ILE A 42 -1.21 14.02 5.88
CA ILE A 42 -2.34 14.96 6.07
C ILE A 42 -3.14 14.68 7.36
N GLU A 43 -2.80 13.62 8.07
CA GLU A 43 -3.49 13.22 9.29
C GLU A 43 -2.99 14.01 10.51
N LYS A 44 -3.93 14.37 11.39
CA LYS A 44 -3.67 15.18 12.60
C LYS A 44 -3.60 14.34 13.86
N ARG A 45 -4.23 13.16 13.86
CA ARG A 45 -4.15 12.20 14.96
C ARG A 45 -2.76 11.60 14.99
N GLU A 46 -2.01 11.83 16.07
CA GLU A 46 -0.60 11.45 16.20
C GLU A 46 -0.31 10.00 15.81
N GLN A 47 -1.15 9.05 16.23
CA GLN A 47 -0.98 7.61 15.94
C GLN A 47 -1.05 7.24 14.46
N PHE A 48 -1.63 8.09 13.62
CA PHE A 48 -1.84 7.88 12.18
C PHE A 48 -1.09 8.92 11.34
N SER A 49 -0.34 9.82 11.98
CA SER A 49 0.35 10.91 11.31
C SER A 49 1.80 10.52 11.04
N VAL A 50 2.29 10.86 9.85
CA VAL A 50 3.72 10.84 9.52
C VAL A 50 4.17 12.23 9.14
N LYS A 51 5.41 12.59 9.50
CA LYS A 51 5.95 13.91 9.16
C LYS A 51 6.08 14.05 7.63
N PRO A 52 5.84 15.25 7.06
CA PRO A 52 6.13 15.51 5.66
C PRO A 52 7.61 15.25 5.35
N PHE A 53 7.88 14.67 4.18
CA PHE A 53 9.24 14.42 3.71
C PHE A 53 9.70 15.61 2.88
N LEU A 54 10.71 16.34 3.36
CA LEU A 54 11.23 17.52 2.67
C LEU A 54 12.22 17.11 1.57
N LEU A 55 11.99 17.58 0.35
CA LEU A 55 12.97 17.51 -0.72
C LEU A 55 14.03 18.59 -0.46
N THR A 56 15.29 18.17 -0.40
CA THR A 56 16.42 19.08 -0.19
C THR A 56 17.33 19.04 -1.39
N ALA A 57 18.14 20.08 -1.59
CA ALA A 57 19.15 20.13 -2.63
C ALA A 57 20.27 19.06 -2.50
N LYS A 58 20.23 18.19 -1.47
CA LYS A 58 21.14 17.06 -1.29
C LYS A 58 20.48 15.70 -1.56
N GLY A 59 19.15 15.66 -1.69
CA GLY A 59 18.38 14.43 -1.92
C GLY A 59 18.13 14.19 -3.40
N GLU A 60 17.26 13.21 -3.70
CA GLU A 60 16.88 12.88 -5.08
C GLU A 60 16.37 14.12 -5.83
N HIS A 61 16.96 14.37 -6.99
CA HIS A 61 16.80 15.59 -7.78
C HIS A 61 15.69 15.46 -8.83
N SER A 62 15.28 14.22 -9.15
CA SER A 62 14.25 13.94 -10.13
C SER A 62 13.12 13.09 -9.55
N TRP A 63 11.94 13.22 -10.16
CA TRP A 63 10.82 12.33 -9.85
C TRP A 63 11.13 10.87 -10.20
N GLU A 64 11.95 10.64 -11.23
CA GLU A 64 12.34 9.30 -11.64
C GLU A 64 13.22 8.61 -10.59
N GLU A 65 14.15 9.33 -9.96
CA GLU A 65 14.93 8.77 -8.85
C GLU A 65 14.05 8.39 -7.66
N ILE A 66 13.10 9.24 -7.26
CA ILE A 66 12.12 8.96 -6.20
C ILE A 66 11.32 7.69 -6.53
N LYS A 67 10.90 7.55 -7.79
CA LYS A 67 10.24 6.34 -8.29
C LYS A 67 11.12 5.11 -8.16
N GLN A 68 12.39 5.19 -8.56
CA GLN A 68 13.32 4.07 -8.44
C GLN A 68 13.55 3.66 -6.98
N VAL A 69 13.66 4.61 -6.05
CA VAL A 69 13.76 4.31 -4.61
C VAL A 69 12.50 3.63 -4.11
N ALA A 70 11.31 4.14 -4.46
CA ALA A 70 10.05 3.56 -4.01
C ALA A 70 9.86 2.11 -4.52
N LEU A 71 10.38 1.79 -5.71
CA LEU A 71 10.36 0.43 -6.27
C LEU A 71 11.35 -0.55 -5.62
N GLN A 72 12.24 -0.09 -4.74
CA GLN A 72 13.13 -0.98 -3.98
C GLN A 72 12.40 -1.71 -2.83
N LEU A 73 11.17 -1.31 -2.51
CA LEU A 73 10.35 -1.97 -1.50
C LEU A 73 10.07 -3.44 -1.89
N PRO A 74 10.17 -4.41 -0.95
CA PRO A 74 9.96 -5.82 -1.27
C PRO A 74 8.57 -6.09 -1.84
N GLY A 75 8.52 -6.63 -3.06
CA GLY A 75 7.26 -6.97 -3.73
C GLY A 75 6.49 -5.78 -4.28
N ALA A 76 7.13 -4.60 -4.38
CA ALA A 76 6.56 -3.40 -4.95
C ALA A 76 6.26 -3.53 -6.44
N LYS A 77 5.11 -3.00 -6.85
CA LYS A 77 4.71 -2.80 -8.24
C LYS A 77 3.98 -1.48 -8.37
N ILE A 78 4.16 -0.80 -9.50
CA ILE A 78 3.36 0.38 -9.82
C ILE A 78 1.96 -0.09 -10.20
N ALA A 79 0.96 0.39 -9.48
CA ALA A 79 -0.45 0.13 -9.74
C ALA A 79 -1.12 1.32 -10.46
N ASP A 80 -0.72 2.57 -10.14
CA ASP A 80 -1.06 3.78 -10.90
C ASP A 80 0.10 4.79 -10.87
N GLN A 81 0.21 5.63 -11.89
CA GLN A 81 1.18 6.72 -11.92
C GLN A 81 0.65 7.90 -12.77
N SER A 82 0.98 9.11 -12.34
CA SER A 82 0.82 10.32 -13.14
C SER A 82 1.99 11.26 -12.88
N ASP A 83 1.96 12.47 -13.47
CA ASP A 83 2.98 13.47 -13.21
C ASP A 83 3.09 13.72 -11.71
N HIS A 84 4.29 13.46 -11.17
CA HIS A 84 4.61 13.65 -9.77
C HIS A 84 3.75 12.88 -8.76
N TYR A 85 3.17 11.75 -9.18
CA TYR A 85 2.39 10.85 -8.34
C TYR A 85 2.70 9.38 -8.63
N LEU A 86 2.77 8.56 -7.57
CA LEU A 86 2.88 7.11 -7.66
C LEU A 86 1.91 6.45 -6.68
N HIS A 87 1.24 5.40 -7.15
CA HIS A 87 0.60 4.38 -6.33
C HIS A 87 1.35 3.07 -6.52
N ILE A 88 1.84 2.52 -5.42
CA ILE A 88 2.63 1.30 -5.36
C ILE A 88 1.91 0.28 -4.50
N GLU A 89 1.75 -0.93 -5.02
CA GLU A 89 1.31 -2.08 -4.25
C GLU A 89 2.53 -2.86 -3.77
N ALA A 90 2.75 -2.93 -2.47
CA ALA A 90 3.80 -3.75 -1.86
C ALA A 90 3.19 -5.08 -1.38
N THR A 91 3.56 -6.19 -2.04
CA THR A 91 3.03 -7.50 -1.69
C THR A 91 3.99 -8.32 -0.82
N SER A 92 3.56 -8.70 0.38
CA SER A 92 4.33 -9.57 1.27
C SER A 92 4.61 -10.95 0.64
N LYS A 93 5.78 -11.53 0.92
CA LYS A 93 6.25 -12.76 0.26
C LYS A 93 5.44 -14.01 0.62
N VAL A 94 5.07 -14.17 1.90
CA VAL A 94 4.49 -15.41 2.44
C VAL A 94 2.96 -15.37 2.37
N PHE A 95 2.34 -14.39 3.01
CA PHE A 95 0.88 -14.29 3.13
C PHE A 95 0.21 -13.49 2.02
N ARG A 96 1.00 -12.88 1.12
CA ARG A 96 0.51 -12.13 -0.04
C ARG A 96 -0.40 -10.94 0.31
N PHE A 97 -0.33 -10.42 1.54
CA PHE A 97 -0.92 -9.14 1.90
C PHE A 97 -0.38 -8.04 1.00
N ILE A 98 -1.28 -7.22 0.48
CA ILE A 98 -1.00 -6.07 -0.36
C ILE A 98 -1.16 -4.83 0.51
N ASP A 99 -0.12 -4.01 0.54
CA ASP A 99 -0.12 -2.69 1.16
C ASP A 99 -0.11 -1.62 0.07
N ASP A 100 -0.97 -0.61 0.20
CA ASP A 100 -1.14 0.48 -0.78
C ASP A 100 -0.30 1.67 -0.35
N PHE A 101 0.78 1.96 -1.05
CA PHE A 101 1.62 3.13 -0.80
C PHE A 101 1.41 4.20 -1.88
N GLU A 102 0.92 5.37 -1.49
CA GLU A 102 0.77 6.54 -2.37
C GLU A 102 1.80 7.62 -1.99
N VAL A 103 2.43 8.22 -3.00
CA VAL A 103 3.31 9.39 -2.84
C VAL A 103 3.04 10.43 -3.93
N GLU A 104 2.95 11.68 -3.52
CA GLU A 104 2.75 12.83 -4.42
C GLU A 104 3.72 13.96 -4.07
N LYS A 105 4.36 14.56 -5.09
CA LYS A 105 5.16 15.78 -4.87
C LYS A 105 4.24 16.99 -4.74
N LYS A 106 4.36 17.70 -3.62
CA LYS A 106 3.73 19.01 -3.37
C LYS A 106 4.83 20.04 -3.10
N ALA A 107 5.15 20.85 -4.11
CA ALA A 107 6.28 21.78 -4.06
C ALA A 107 7.59 21.06 -3.65
N GLU A 108 8.23 21.50 -2.56
CA GLU A 108 9.46 20.92 -2.03
C GLU A 108 9.21 19.82 -0.97
N GLN A 109 8.06 19.16 -1.02
CA GLN A 109 7.68 18.10 -0.08
C GLN A 109 7.07 16.91 -0.80
N LEU A 110 7.19 15.73 -0.18
CA LEU A 110 6.40 14.56 -0.54
C LEU A 110 5.26 14.40 0.47
N GLN A 111 4.05 14.38 -0.06
CA GLN A 111 2.85 13.93 0.63
C GLN A 111 2.80 12.40 0.48
N VAL A 112 2.54 11.67 1.57
CA VAL A 112 2.42 10.21 1.53
C VAL A 112 1.20 9.69 2.27
N ARG A 113 0.76 8.50 1.86
CA ARG A 113 -0.25 7.68 2.52
C ARG A 113 0.10 6.21 2.35
N SER A 114 -0.06 5.43 3.42
CA SER A 114 0.07 3.97 3.45
C SER A 114 -1.04 3.41 4.32
#